data_AF-A0AAU7D7U0-F1
#
_entry.id   AF-A0AAU7D7U0-F1
#
_cell.length_a   1.000
_cell.length_b   1.000
_cell.length_c   1.000
_cell.angle_alpha   90.00
_cell.angle_beta   90.00
_cell.angle_gamma   90.00
#
_symmetry.space_group_name_H-M   'P 1'
#
loop_
_entity.id
_entity.type
_entity.pdbx_description
1 polymer ?
#
loop_
_entity_poly.entity_id
_entity_poly.type
_entity_poly.pdbx_seq_one_letter_code
_entity_poly.pdbx_strand_id
1 'polypeptide(L)'
;MPTNPFLALMTAARTHAEAHGAPTPVLSPFDATLLGDNPPVDVAQLHHAGFRVVPWTTNDPAKMRALLHLRVDGIITDRPDILQAVLKEEAAAHPADAAYFAGFDVAAHRGGRGLRPENTPPSFEIGLDHLATTLETDTGVTADHVSMIWHDQFLDPESCRHADGTPYTLANRTYIRDISSTEAQRIFICDKLRTGPYPPGVQTNDLSLSPVSVAFAKQEHLISPYVPTHVEQLFRFVAFYTDYYATGPGKSNPEAAARAANAAKVRFNIETKILPLPNDPAGNSVASLPMPKPGEEPTTNHTVDPQTFVTTLCGIITRNHMEARSEVQSFDFRTLQLVEEQYPKIPTYYLTESPESLSTAFVPPSLRRP
;
A
#
# COMPACT_ATOMS: atom_id res chain seq x y z
N MET A 1 -3.75 26.14 24.03
CA MET A 1 -3.99 25.84 22.60
C MET A 1 -4.75 24.53 22.53
N PRO A 2 -5.73 24.35 21.64
CA PRO A 2 -6.33 23.04 21.45
C PRO A 2 -5.22 22.03 21.14
N THR A 3 -5.23 20.90 21.82
CA THR A 3 -4.23 19.83 21.68
C THR A 3 -4.28 19.31 20.24
N ASN A 4 -3.14 19.27 19.54
CA ASN A 4 -3.04 18.64 18.22
C ASN A 4 -3.45 17.16 18.37
N PRO A 5 -4.57 16.73 17.77
CA PRO A 5 -5.12 15.40 18.01
C PRO A 5 -4.21 14.29 17.47
N PHE A 6 -3.46 14.57 16.40
CA PHE A 6 -2.50 13.63 15.83
C PHE A 6 -1.24 13.51 16.69
N LEU A 7 -0.75 14.62 17.27
CA LEU A 7 0.36 14.53 18.21
C LEU A 7 0.00 13.70 19.46
N ALA A 8 -1.21 13.88 19.98
CA ALA A 8 -1.70 13.09 21.11
C ALA A 8 -1.78 11.60 20.76
N LEU A 9 -2.38 11.27 19.60
CA LEU A 9 -2.40 9.91 19.05
C LEU A 9 -1.00 9.32 18.97
N MET A 10 -0.08 10.00 18.27
CA MET A 10 1.26 9.47 18.01
C MET A 10 2.09 9.32 19.28
N THR A 11 1.89 10.20 20.27
CA THR A 11 2.54 10.07 21.59
C THR A 11 2.06 8.81 22.33
N ALA A 12 0.75 8.54 22.29
CA ALA A 12 0.19 7.33 22.89
C ALA A 12 0.62 6.06 22.13
N ALA A 13 0.63 6.11 20.80
CA ALA A 13 1.12 5.02 19.94
C ALA A 13 2.60 4.72 20.20
N ARG A 14 3.48 5.74 20.29
CA ARG A 14 4.88 5.54 20.66
C ARG A 14 5.03 4.89 22.03
N THR A 15 4.25 5.32 23.02
CA THR A 15 4.30 4.72 24.37
C THR A 15 3.99 3.22 24.31
N HIS A 16 3.00 2.83 23.50
CA HIS A 16 2.67 1.44 23.27
C HIS A 16 3.80 0.68 22.55
N ALA A 17 4.34 1.23 21.47
CA ALA A 17 5.45 0.63 20.72
C ALA A 17 6.71 0.43 21.58
N GLU A 18 7.11 1.45 22.34
CA GLU A 18 8.28 1.41 23.23
C GLU A 18 8.13 0.34 24.33
N ALA A 19 6.92 0.15 24.87
CA ALA A 19 6.64 -0.89 25.85
C ALA A 19 6.86 -2.32 25.31
N HIS A 20 6.81 -2.49 23.99
CA HIS A 20 7.00 -3.77 23.31
C HIS A 20 8.32 -3.87 22.53
N GLY A 21 9.18 -2.85 22.62
CA GLY A 21 10.46 -2.81 21.90
C GLY A 21 10.33 -2.60 20.39
N ALA A 22 9.18 -2.09 19.94
CA ALA A 22 8.92 -1.71 18.56
C ALA A 22 9.46 -0.29 18.25
N PRO A 23 9.80 0.01 16.97
CA PRO A 23 10.28 1.34 16.60
C PRO A 23 9.19 2.41 16.73
N THR A 24 9.60 3.68 16.81
CA THR A 24 8.67 4.82 16.79
C THR A 24 7.77 4.75 15.55
N PRO A 25 6.43 4.73 15.71
CA PRO A 25 5.51 4.66 14.59
C PRO A 25 5.56 5.91 13.70
N VAL A 26 5.14 5.77 12.44
CA VAL A 26 5.03 6.86 11.46
C VAL A 26 3.58 7.29 11.34
N LEU A 27 3.33 8.60 11.27
CA LEU A 27 2.00 9.11 10.90
C LEU A 27 1.87 9.10 9.38
N SER A 28 0.79 8.51 8.88
CA SER A 28 0.47 8.47 7.45
C SER A 28 -0.89 9.15 7.19
N PRO A 29 -0.92 10.48 7.06
CA PRO A 29 -2.18 11.23 7.00
C PRO A 29 -2.71 11.44 5.56
N PHE A 30 -4.03 11.59 5.42
CA PHE A 30 -4.63 12.04 4.17
C PHE A 30 -4.16 13.46 3.83
N ASP A 31 -3.74 13.70 2.58
CA ASP A 31 -3.06 14.93 2.19
C ASP A 31 -3.85 16.23 2.47
N ALA A 32 -5.17 16.17 2.42
CA ALA A 32 -6.04 17.31 2.69
C ALA A 32 -5.97 17.77 4.15
N THR A 33 -5.54 16.91 5.07
CA THR A 33 -5.32 17.28 6.48
C THR A 33 -4.05 18.11 6.70
N LEU A 34 -3.23 18.28 5.66
CA LEU A 34 -2.00 19.09 5.65
C LEU A 34 -2.13 20.35 4.80
N LEU A 35 -2.97 20.32 3.75
CA LEU A 35 -2.98 21.31 2.66
C LEU A 35 -4.16 22.31 2.71
N GLY A 36 -4.72 22.61 3.89
CA GLY A 36 -5.84 23.55 4.07
C GLY A 36 -5.49 24.84 4.81
N ASP A 37 -6.45 25.76 4.95
CA ASP A 37 -6.27 27.05 5.65
C ASP A 37 -5.97 26.90 7.15
N ASN A 38 -6.47 25.81 7.76
CA ASN A 38 -6.23 25.46 9.15
C ASN A 38 -6.00 23.95 9.24
N PRO A 39 -4.83 23.46 8.80
CA PRO A 39 -4.58 22.04 8.68
C PRO A 39 -4.52 21.43 10.10
N PRO A 40 -5.27 20.36 10.38
CA PRO A 40 -5.24 19.74 11.70
C PRO A 40 -3.93 18.99 11.97
N VAL A 41 -3.14 18.65 10.94
CA VAL A 41 -1.80 18.06 11.06
C VAL A 41 -0.74 19.17 11.01
N ASP A 42 0.06 19.29 12.08
CA ASP A 42 1.23 20.16 12.14
C ASP A 42 2.51 19.32 12.02
N VAL A 43 3.14 19.37 10.84
CA VAL A 43 4.36 18.61 10.51
C VAL A 43 5.54 19.03 11.40
N ALA A 44 5.72 20.33 11.62
CA ALA A 44 6.83 20.86 12.41
C ALA A 44 6.72 20.40 13.88
N GLN A 45 5.50 20.40 14.42
CA GLN A 45 5.26 19.91 15.77
C GLN A 45 5.50 18.40 15.90
N LEU A 46 5.06 17.60 14.92
CA LEU A 46 5.31 16.15 14.89
C LEU A 46 6.81 15.82 14.78
N HIS A 47 7.52 16.54 13.91
CA HIS A 47 8.97 16.43 13.76
C HIS A 47 9.72 16.79 15.03
N HIS A 48 9.33 17.88 15.71
CA HIS A 48 9.91 18.25 17.01
C HIS A 48 9.72 17.15 18.07
N ALA A 49 8.62 16.40 17.97
CA ALA A 49 8.33 15.26 18.83
C ALA A 49 8.98 13.94 18.35
N GLY A 50 9.70 13.94 17.22
CA GLY A 50 10.43 12.79 16.69
C GLY A 50 9.61 11.84 15.80
N PHE A 51 8.45 12.28 15.29
CA PHE A 51 7.62 11.49 14.38
C PHE A 51 7.91 11.85 12.92
N ARG A 52 7.96 10.83 12.05
CA ARG A 52 7.91 11.05 10.59
C ARG A 52 6.47 11.19 10.12
N VAL A 53 6.28 11.90 9.01
CA VAL A 53 4.98 12.16 8.37
C VAL A 53 5.05 11.81 6.88
N VAL A 54 4.26 10.84 6.45
CA VAL A 54 4.22 10.36 5.05
C VAL A 54 2.78 10.40 4.53
N PRO A 55 2.32 11.50 3.92
CA PRO A 55 0.94 11.62 3.45
C PRO A 55 0.58 10.72 2.25
N TRP A 56 -0.71 10.41 2.15
CA TRP A 56 -1.34 9.68 1.05
C TRP A 56 -2.65 10.36 0.60
N THR A 57 -3.20 10.11 -0.58
CA THR A 57 -2.48 9.79 -1.82
C THR A 57 -2.44 11.06 -2.66
N THR A 58 -1.25 11.59 -2.93
CA THR A 58 -1.12 12.87 -3.65
C THR A 58 -0.62 12.63 -5.08
N ASN A 59 -1.43 13.04 -6.06
CA ASN A 59 -1.13 12.88 -7.49
C ASN A 59 -0.92 14.22 -8.22
N ASP A 60 -1.31 15.32 -7.59
CA ASP A 60 -1.21 16.66 -8.17
C ASP A 60 0.18 17.27 -7.90
N PRO A 61 0.92 17.71 -8.95
CA PRO A 61 2.26 18.28 -8.77
C PRO A 61 2.32 19.52 -7.88
N ALA A 62 1.28 20.36 -7.86
CA ALA A 62 1.27 21.57 -7.03
C ALA A 62 1.09 21.19 -5.56
N LYS A 63 0.20 20.24 -5.27
CA LYS A 63 0.09 19.64 -3.92
C LYS A 63 1.38 18.96 -3.48
N MET A 64 2.03 18.19 -4.36
CA MET A 64 3.33 17.56 -4.04
C MET A 64 4.37 18.61 -3.60
N ARG A 65 4.50 19.72 -4.34
CA ARG A 65 5.42 20.81 -3.96
C ARG A 65 5.04 21.44 -2.62
N ALA A 66 3.75 21.68 -2.39
CA ALA A 66 3.29 22.20 -1.11
C ALA A 66 3.65 21.27 0.06
N LEU A 67 3.50 19.95 -0.10
CA LEU A 67 3.90 18.96 0.91
C LEU A 67 5.42 18.94 1.12
N LEU A 68 6.22 19.05 0.07
CA LEU A 68 7.68 19.17 0.17
C LEU A 68 8.10 20.43 0.95
N HIS A 69 7.41 21.55 0.74
CA HIS A 69 7.66 22.80 1.48
C HIS A 69 7.20 22.70 2.95
N LEU A 70 6.21 21.86 3.26
CA LEU A 70 5.86 21.47 4.63
C LEU A 70 6.86 20.49 5.26
N ARG A 71 7.87 20.04 4.52
CA ARG A 71 8.92 19.12 4.98
C ARG A 71 8.44 17.73 5.36
N VAL A 72 7.40 17.19 4.71
CA VAL A 72 7.03 15.78 4.90
C VAL A 72 8.19 14.83 4.56
N ASP A 73 8.19 13.62 5.11
CA ASP A 73 9.29 12.65 4.95
C ASP A 73 9.16 11.78 3.70
N GLY A 74 7.97 11.76 3.10
CA GLY A 74 7.65 10.99 1.91
C GLY A 74 6.26 11.33 1.37
N ILE A 75 5.92 10.80 0.20
CA ILE A 75 4.56 10.89 -0.37
C ILE A 75 4.19 9.53 -0.95
N ILE A 76 3.02 9.02 -0.58
CA ILE A 76 2.35 7.91 -1.26
C ILE A 76 1.59 8.47 -2.46
N THR A 77 1.89 7.95 -3.66
CA THR A 77 1.36 8.50 -4.93
C THR A 77 1.02 7.41 -5.94
N ASP A 78 -0.07 7.61 -6.68
CA ASP A 78 -0.38 6.79 -7.87
C ASP A 78 0.56 7.11 -9.04
N ARG A 79 1.27 8.25 -8.98
CA ARG A 79 2.07 8.83 -10.07
C ARG A 79 3.53 9.02 -9.64
N PRO A 80 4.27 7.91 -9.43
CA PRO A 80 5.69 7.99 -9.08
C PRO A 80 6.51 8.72 -10.15
N ASP A 81 6.10 8.66 -11.42
CA ASP A 81 6.68 9.40 -12.53
C ASP A 81 6.61 10.92 -12.33
N ILE A 82 5.46 11.43 -11.87
CA ILE A 82 5.27 12.84 -11.55
C ILE A 82 6.06 13.23 -10.31
N LEU A 83 5.98 12.44 -9.24
CA LEU A 83 6.66 12.78 -7.99
C LEU A 83 8.17 12.84 -8.17
N GLN A 84 8.77 11.94 -8.93
CA GLN A 84 10.20 11.98 -9.25
C GLN A 84 10.58 13.22 -10.06
N ALA A 85 9.76 13.63 -11.02
CA ALA A 85 9.98 14.85 -11.77
C ALA A 85 9.94 16.08 -10.85
N VAL A 86 8.95 16.16 -9.95
CA VAL A 86 8.83 17.23 -8.95
C VAL A 86 10.05 17.25 -8.03
N LEU A 87 10.47 16.10 -7.48
CA LEU A 87 11.65 16.02 -6.61
C LEU A 87 12.92 16.48 -7.32
N LYS A 88 13.10 16.11 -8.59
CA LYS A 88 14.26 16.55 -9.38
C LYS A 88 14.27 18.06 -9.60
N GLU A 89 13.12 18.65 -9.89
CA GLU A 89 12.97 20.10 -10.06
C GLU A 89 13.22 20.85 -8.75
N GLU A 90 12.60 20.41 -7.64
CA GLU A 90 12.76 21.02 -6.34
C GLU A 90 14.20 20.88 -5.80
N ALA A 91 14.85 19.73 -6.02
CA ALA A 91 16.25 19.54 -5.66
C ALA A 91 17.20 20.44 -6.45
N ALA A 92 16.92 20.68 -7.74
CA ALA A 92 17.70 21.61 -8.55
C ALA A 92 17.49 23.07 -8.12
N ALA A 93 16.26 23.43 -7.72
CA ALA A 93 15.94 24.77 -7.23
C ALA A 93 16.47 25.05 -5.81
N HIS A 94 16.60 24.01 -4.98
CA HIS A 94 16.99 24.13 -3.56
C HIS A 94 18.20 23.23 -3.23
N PRO A 95 19.40 23.52 -3.77
CA PRO A 95 20.58 22.67 -3.58
C PRO A 95 21.03 22.55 -2.11
N ALA A 96 20.67 23.50 -1.25
CA ALA A 96 20.94 23.44 0.19
C ALA A 96 20.18 22.29 0.89
N ASP A 97 19.09 21.83 0.30
CA ASP A 97 18.24 20.75 0.81
C ASP A 97 18.55 19.38 0.18
N ALA A 98 19.71 19.22 -0.48
CA ALA A 98 20.06 18.00 -1.19
C ALA A 98 19.93 16.71 -0.33
N ALA A 99 20.28 16.79 0.96
CA ALA A 99 20.15 15.65 1.88
C ALA A 99 18.68 15.26 2.13
N TYR A 100 17.78 16.24 2.20
CA TYR A 100 16.34 16.01 2.36
C TYR A 100 15.78 15.28 1.14
N PHE A 101 16.05 15.77 -0.07
CA PHE A 101 15.57 15.13 -1.29
C PHE A 101 16.18 13.74 -1.54
N ALA A 102 17.46 13.54 -1.17
CA ALA A 102 18.12 12.25 -1.30
C ALA A 102 17.55 11.18 -0.36
N GLY A 103 17.01 11.59 0.79
CA GLY A 103 16.37 10.70 1.77
C GLY A 103 14.85 10.60 1.64
N PHE A 104 14.24 11.28 0.66
CA PHE A 104 12.79 11.38 0.54
C PHE A 104 12.16 10.05 0.13
N ASP A 105 11.06 9.68 0.80
CA ASP A 105 10.36 8.43 0.52
C ASP A 105 9.32 8.59 -0.61
N VAL A 106 9.64 8.05 -1.78
CA VAL A 106 8.74 7.91 -2.93
C VAL A 106 8.03 6.56 -2.81
N ALA A 107 6.82 6.58 -2.26
CA ALA A 107 6.00 5.40 -2.10
C ALA A 107 5.03 5.25 -3.29
N ALA A 108 5.27 4.27 -4.14
CA ALA A 108 4.43 4.00 -5.30
C ALA A 108 3.16 3.26 -4.87
N HIS A 109 2.05 3.99 -4.80
CA HIS A 109 0.74 3.50 -4.34
C HIS A 109 0.23 2.39 -5.24
N ARG A 110 0.01 1.21 -4.64
CA ARG A 110 -0.33 -0.05 -5.31
C ARG A 110 0.61 -0.38 -6.48
N GLY A 111 1.89 -0.04 -6.29
CA GLY A 111 2.98 -0.14 -7.26
C GLY A 111 3.10 1.04 -8.24
N GLY A 112 2.06 1.85 -8.43
CA GLY A 112 2.02 2.89 -9.48
C GLY A 112 0.71 2.84 -10.25
N ARG A 113 -0.41 2.73 -9.51
CA ARG A 113 -1.76 2.52 -10.07
C ARG A 113 -2.16 3.54 -11.13
N GLY A 114 -1.62 4.76 -11.08
CA GLY A 114 -1.91 5.78 -12.10
C GLY A 114 -1.42 5.40 -13.50
N LEU A 115 -0.47 4.47 -13.60
CA LEU A 115 0.23 4.12 -14.84
C LEU A 115 -0.11 2.70 -15.32
N ARG A 116 -0.41 1.77 -14.42
CA ARG A 116 -0.76 0.36 -14.69
C ARG A 116 -1.87 -0.12 -13.77
N PRO A 117 -2.63 -1.19 -14.12
CA PRO A 117 -3.59 -1.82 -13.21
C PRO A 117 -3.00 -2.09 -11.84
N GLU A 118 -3.67 -1.63 -10.80
CA GLU A 118 -3.18 -1.61 -9.42
C GLU A 118 -2.81 -2.98 -8.86
N ASN A 119 -1.88 -3.00 -7.89
CA ASN A 119 -1.59 -4.19 -7.10
C ASN A 119 -1.22 -5.42 -7.96
N THR A 120 -0.60 -5.19 -9.12
CA THR A 120 -0.17 -6.23 -10.07
C THR A 120 1.34 -6.14 -10.32
N PRO A 121 2.01 -7.24 -10.72
CA PRO A 121 3.41 -7.20 -11.13
C PRO A 121 3.72 -6.05 -12.12
N PRO A 122 2.90 -5.79 -13.16
CA PRO A 122 3.09 -4.60 -14.02
C PRO A 122 3.04 -3.26 -13.29
N SER A 123 2.18 -3.06 -12.28
CA SER A 123 2.22 -1.82 -11.50
C SER A 123 3.47 -1.73 -10.64
N PHE A 124 3.87 -2.80 -9.96
CA PHE A 124 5.13 -2.81 -9.21
C PHE A 124 6.35 -2.57 -10.11
N GLU A 125 6.37 -3.13 -11.33
CA GLU A 125 7.43 -2.88 -12.31
C GLU A 125 7.55 -1.39 -12.65
N ILE A 126 6.44 -0.71 -12.96
CA ILE A 126 6.50 0.70 -13.34
C ILE A 126 6.92 1.59 -12.15
N GLY A 127 6.55 1.23 -10.92
CA GLY A 127 7.04 1.89 -9.71
C GLY A 127 8.56 1.78 -9.56
N LEU A 128 9.11 0.58 -9.76
CA LEU A 128 10.55 0.33 -9.71
C LEU A 128 11.30 1.02 -10.86
N ASP A 129 10.71 1.03 -12.06
CA ASP A 129 11.25 1.73 -13.23
C ASP A 129 11.37 3.23 -12.99
N HIS A 130 10.45 3.81 -12.21
CA HIS A 130 10.51 5.18 -11.72
C HIS A 130 11.25 5.32 -10.38
N LEU A 131 12.09 4.35 -10.01
CA LEU A 131 12.96 4.41 -8.84
C LEU A 131 12.23 4.72 -7.52
N ALA A 132 10.97 4.28 -7.38
CA ALA A 132 10.26 4.38 -6.11
C ALA A 132 11.09 3.70 -5.00
N THR A 133 11.22 4.37 -3.85
CA THR A 133 11.97 3.84 -2.70
C THR A 133 11.15 2.82 -1.91
N THR A 134 9.83 2.88 -2.07
CA THR A 134 8.87 2.00 -1.40
C THR A 134 7.79 1.59 -2.39
N LEU A 135 7.49 0.29 -2.44
CA LEU A 135 6.29 -0.22 -3.08
C LEU A 135 5.21 -0.30 -2.02
N GLU A 136 4.18 0.52 -2.18
CA GLU A 136 3.00 0.48 -1.33
C GLU A 136 1.98 -0.48 -1.93
N THR A 137 1.29 -1.24 -1.08
CA THR A 137 0.29 -2.22 -1.50
C THR A 137 -0.70 -2.53 -0.38
N ASP A 138 -1.83 -3.12 -0.76
CA ASP A 138 -2.88 -3.56 0.13
C ASP A 138 -2.92 -5.08 0.22
N THR A 139 -3.44 -5.62 1.32
CA THR A 139 -3.63 -7.06 1.45
C THR A 139 -5.00 -7.46 1.98
N GLY A 140 -5.34 -8.73 1.74
CA GLY A 140 -6.35 -9.52 2.43
C GLY A 140 -5.79 -10.90 2.78
N VAL A 141 -6.60 -11.75 3.43
CA VAL A 141 -6.22 -13.13 3.77
C VAL A 141 -7.16 -14.12 3.08
N THR A 142 -6.59 -15.04 2.32
CA THR A 142 -7.33 -16.07 1.58
C THR A 142 -7.74 -17.27 2.43
N ALA A 143 -8.60 -18.13 1.88
CA ALA A 143 -9.03 -19.37 2.52
C ALA A 143 -7.88 -20.35 2.83
N ASP A 144 -6.77 -20.26 2.08
CA ASP A 144 -5.53 -21.02 2.28
C ASP A 144 -4.47 -20.25 3.10
N HIS A 145 -4.88 -19.21 3.84
CA HIS A 145 -4.04 -18.41 4.74
C HIS A 145 -2.83 -17.76 4.04
N VAL A 146 -3.04 -17.23 2.84
CA VAL A 146 -2.06 -16.43 2.09
C VAL A 146 -2.43 -14.95 2.19
N SER A 147 -1.42 -14.10 2.40
CA SER A 147 -1.57 -12.64 2.33
C SER A 147 -1.65 -12.20 0.87
N MET A 148 -2.85 -12.27 0.31
CA MET A 148 -3.16 -11.86 -1.07
C MET A 148 -3.08 -10.35 -1.17
N ILE A 149 -2.45 -9.85 -2.21
CA ILE A 149 -2.35 -8.43 -2.50
C ILE A 149 -3.63 -7.98 -3.21
N TRP A 150 -4.43 -7.17 -2.53
CA TRP A 150 -5.67 -6.60 -3.06
C TRP A 150 -6.21 -5.49 -2.15
N HIS A 151 -6.85 -4.47 -2.74
CA HIS A 151 -7.34 -3.32 -2.00
C HIS A 151 -8.67 -3.56 -1.27
N ASP A 152 -9.61 -4.26 -1.89
CA ASP A 152 -10.96 -4.42 -1.33
C ASP A 152 -11.09 -5.76 -0.59
N GLN A 153 -12.24 -6.00 0.05
CA GLN A 153 -12.49 -7.29 0.71
C GLN A 153 -12.77 -8.43 -0.29
N PHE A 154 -13.03 -8.07 -1.54
CA PHE A 154 -13.37 -8.97 -2.65
C PHE A 154 -12.63 -8.52 -3.91
N LEU A 155 -12.41 -9.44 -4.85
CA LEU A 155 -11.82 -9.10 -6.14
C LEU A 155 -12.80 -8.22 -6.91
N ASP A 156 -12.49 -6.94 -7.12
CA ASP A 156 -13.44 -5.98 -7.68
C ASP A 156 -13.72 -6.27 -9.17
N PRO A 157 -14.99 -6.46 -9.60
CA PRO A 157 -15.34 -6.64 -11.01
C PRO A 157 -15.06 -5.42 -11.89
N GLU A 158 -14.83 -4.21 -11.35
CA GLU A 158 -14.33 -3.08 -12.14
C GLU A 158 -12.84 -3.24 -12.50
N SER A 159 -12.09 -4.02 -11.71
CA SER A 159 -10.66 -4.24 -11.87
C SER A 159 -10.33 -5.61 -12.48
N CYS A 160 -11.14 -6.63 -12.18
CA CYS A 160 -10.94 -8.02 -12.58
C CYS A 160 -12.03 -8.57 -13.49
N ARG A 161 -11.66 -9.61 -14.23
CA ARG A 161 -12.54 -10.47 -15.04
C ARG A 161 -12.17 -11.93 -14.81
N HIS A 162 -13.10 -12.83 -15.08
CA HIS A 162 -12.75 -14.25 -15.17
C HIS A 162 -11.89 -14.51 -16.41
N ALA A 163 -10.89 -15.37 -16.26
CA ALA A 163 -9.96 -15.77 -17.31
C ALA A 163 -10.66 -16.53 -18.44
N ASP A 164 -11.72 -17.28 -18.12
CA ASP A 164 -12.53 -18.03 -19.08
C ASP A 164 -13.58 -17.19 -19.82
N GLY A 165 -13.68 -15.89 -19.48
CA GLY A 165 -14.63 -14.96 -20.08
C GLY A 165 -16.05 -15.04 -19.53
N THR A 166 -16.32 -15.89 -18.52
CA THR A 166 -17.62 -15.90 -17.86
C THR A 166 -17.91 -14.54 -17.17
N PRO A 167 -19.18 -14.07 -17.17
CA PRO A 167 -19.50 -12.77 -16.57
C PRO A 167 -19.14 -12.69 -15.08
N TYR A 168 -18.39 -11.66 -14.71
CA TYR A 168 -18.04 -11.32 -13.34
C TYR A 168 -18.55 -9.91 -13.00
N THR A 169 -19.36 -9.81 -11.95
CA THR A 169 -20.14 -8.64 -11.55
C THR A 169 -20.16 -8.53 -10.03
N LEU A 170 -20.68 -7.43 -9.49
CA LEU A 170 -20.82 -7.29 -8.04
C LEU A 170 -21.76 -8.36 -7.45
N ALA A 171 -22.76 -8.83 -8.21
CA ALA A 171 -23.75 -9.79 -7.73
C ALA A 171 -23.16 -11.19 -7.50
N ASN A 172 -22.09 -11.55 -8.21
CA ASN A 172 -21.36 -12.80 -8.07
C ASN A 172 -19.90 -12.58 -7.65
N ARG A 173 -19.63 -11.49 -6.92
CA ARG A 173 -18.29 -11.16 -6.42
C ARG A 173 -17.73 -12.26 -5.52
N THR A 174 -16.41 -12.41 -5.52
CA THR A 174 -15.69 -13.37 -4.68
C THR A 174 -14.89 -12.63 -3.61
N TYR A 175 -15.22 -12.89 -2.34
CA TYR A 175 -14.45 -12.39 -1.21
C TYR A 175 -13.11 -13.09 -1.08
N ILE A 176 -12.08 -12.36 -0.70
CA ILE A 176 -10.71 -12.89 -0.59
C ILE A 176 -10.69 -14.06 0.39
N ARG A 177 -11.34 -13.93 1.54
CA ARG A 177 -11.39 -14.99 2.57
C ARG A 177 -12.06 -16.30 2.12
N ASP A 178 -12.85 -16.25 1.04
CA ASP A 178 -13.66 -17.38 0.56
C ASP A 178 -13.01 -18.10 -0.63
N ILE A 179 -11.83 -17.67 -1.09
CA ILE A 179 -11.10 -18.28 -2.21
C ILE A 179 -9.65 -18.58 -1.81
N SER A 180 -9.10 -19.69 -2.30
CA SER A 180 -7.66 -19.96 -2.16
C SER A 180 -6.83 -19.09 -3.11
N SER A 181 -5.58 -18.82 -2.74
CA SER A 181 -4.65 -18.05 -3.59
C SER A 181 -4.45 -18.67 -4.98
N THR A 182 -4.37 -20.00 -5.02
CA THR A 182 -4.21 -20.77 -6.26
C THR A 182 -5.44 -20.68 -7.16
N GLU A 183 -6.65 -20.79 -6.59
CA GLU A 183 -7.88 -20.61 -7.36
C GLU A 183 -8.02 -19.18 -7.87
N ALA A 184 -7.69 -18.18 -7.05
CA ALA A 184 -7.73 -16.78 -7.46
C ALA A 184 -6.83 -16.53 -8.68
N GLN A 185 -5.61 -17.07 -8.69
CA GLN A 185 -4.68 -16.96 -9.82
C GLN A 185 -5.13 -17.70 -11.08
N ARG A 186 -5.94 -18.75 -10.92
CA ARG A 186 -6.49 -19.51 -12.04
C ARG A 186 -7.73 -18.86 -12.64
N ILE A 187 -8.57 -18.26 -11.80
CA ILE A 187 -9.89 -17.75 -12.18
C ILE A 187 -9.80 -16.32 -12.66
N PHE A 188 -8.97 -15.46 -12.05
CA PHE A 188 -9.04 -14.02 -12.26
C PHE A 188 -7.86 -13.47 -13.07
N ILE A 189 -8.18 -12.49 -13.91
CA ILE A 189 -7.23 -11.57 -14.54
C ILE A 189 -7.69 -10.14 -14.22
N CYS A 190 -6.83 -9.37 -13.58
CA CYS A 190 -7.09 -8.02 -13.09
C CYS A 190 -6.38 -6.96 -13.95
N ASP A 191 -6.78 -6.91 -15.23
CA ASP A 191 -6.18 -6.09 -16.27
C ASP A 191 -7.06 -4.91 -16.72
N LYS A 192 -8.18 -4.65 -16.05
CA LYS A 192 -9.09 -3.56 -16.44
C LYS A 192 -8.49 -2.20 -16.09
N LEU A 193 -8.73 -1.24 -16.97
CA LEU A 193 -8.26 0.14 -16.81
C LEU A 193 -9.31 0.96 -16.06
N ARG A 194 -8.88 1.75 -15.10
CA ARG A 194 -9.72 2.72 -14.39
C ARG A 194 -9.88 3.98 -15.24
N THR A 195 -11.12 4.36 -15.53
CA THR A 195 -11.48 5.51 -16.37
C THR A 195 -11.75 6.81 -15.57
N GLY A 196 -11.59 6.78 -14.25
CA GLY A 196 -12.00 7.87 -13.36
C GLY A 196 -10.90 8.90 -13.04
N PRO A 197 -10.02 8.63 -12.05
CA PRO A 197 -9.15 9.66 -11.46
C PRO A 197 -8.01 10.14 -12.36
N TYR A 198 -7.81 9.50 -13.53
CA TYR A 198 -6.73 9.83 -14.45
C TYR A 198 -7.31 10.17 -15.83
N PRO A 199 -6.72 11.14 -16.55
CA PRO A 199 -7.10 11.41 -17.93
C PRO A 199 -7.04 10.14 -18.81
N PRO A 200 -7.91 10.01 -19.83
CA PRO A 200 -7.86 8.89 -20.77
C PRO A 200 -6.47 8.70 -21.37
N GLY A 201 -6.00 7.45 -21.40
CA GLY A 201 -4.70 7.08 -21.97
C GLY A 201 -3.50 7.21 -21.03
N VAL A 202 -3.68 7.66 -19.79
CA VAL A 202 -2.60 7.70 -18.79
C VAL A 202 -2.28 6.31 -18.23
N GLN A 203 -3.31 5.55 -17.86
CA GLN A 203 -3.17 4.16 -17.44
C GLN A 203 -3.26 3.24 -18.66
N THR A 204 -2.39 2.23 -18.73
CA THR A 204 -2.40 1.21 -19.79
C THR A 204 -2.13 -0.18 -19.21
N ASN A 205 -2.58 -1.22 -19.91
CA ASN A 205 -2.31 -2.63 -19.61
C ASN A 205 -1.47 -3.29 -20.71
N ASP A 206 -0.78 -2.48 -21.52
CA ASP A 206 0.13 -2.94 -22.57
C ASP A 206 1.34 -3.67 -21.97
N LEU A 207 1.35 -5.00 -22.12
CA LEU A 207 2.41 -5.88 -21.63
C LEU A 207 3.77 -5.64 -22.29
N SER A 208 3.84 -4.99 -23.46
CA SER A 208 5.12 -4.63 -24.07
C SER A 208 5.91 -3.62 -23.23
N LEU A 209 5.21 -2.89 -22.36
CA LEU A 209 5.78 -1.92 -21.41
C LEU A 209 6.01 -2.51 -20.01
N SER A 210 5.89 -3.83 -19.84
CA SER A 210 6.16 -4.55 -18.59
C SER A 210 6.92 -5.87 -18.84
N PRO A 211 8.10 -5.81 -19.50
CA PRO A 211 8.85 -7.00 -19.90
C PRO A 211 9.31 -7.86 -18.71
N VAL A 212 9.59 -7.27 -17.54
CA VAL A 212 9.99 -8.03 -16.35
C VAL A 212 8.81 -8.85 -15.83
N SER A 213 7.62 -8.24 -15.76
CA SER A 213 6.38 -8.90 -15.33
C SER A 213 6.00 -10.04 -16.26
N VAL A 214 6.17 -9.86 -17.57
CA VAL A 214 5.95 -10.93 -18.56
C VAL A 214 6.94 -12.09 -18.35
N ALA A 215 8.22 -11.78 -18.15
CA ALA A 215 9.24 -12.80 -17.91
C ALA A 215 9.01 -13.54 -16.57
N PHE A 216 8.64 -12.81 -15.52
CA PHE A 216 8.31 -13.37 -14.22
C PHE A 216 7.08 -14.27 -14.26
N ALA A 217 5.99 -13.81 -14.89
CA ALA A 217 4.78 -14.61 -15.06
C ALA A 217 5.05 -15.92 -15.81
N LYS A 218 5.93 -15.88 -16.83
CA LYS A 218 6.38 -17.08 -17.53
C LYS A 218 7.18 -18.03 -16.63
N GLN A 219 8.07 -17.50 -15.78
CA GLN A 219 8.85 -18.29 -14.84
C GLN A 219 7.98 -18.94 -13.76
N GLU A 220 6.98 -18.23 -13.26
CA GLU A 220 6.05 -18.70 -12.23
C GLU A 220 4.86 -19.48 -12.81
N HIS A 221 4.84 -19.72 -14.13
CA HIS A 221 3.77 -20.43 -14.84
C HIS A 221 2.37 -19.83 -14.65
N LEU A 222 2.28 -18.50 -14.53
CA LEU A 222 1.02 -17.77 -14.39
C LEU A 222 0.30 -17.65 -15.74
N ILE A 223 -1.04 -17.69 -15.73
CA ILE A 223 -1.84 -17.53 -16.95
C ILE A 223 -1.79 -16.11 -17.52
N SER A 224 -1.40 -15.13 -16.70
CA SER A 224 -1.25 -13.72 -17.06
C SER A 224 -0.36 -13.01 -16.02
N PRO A 225 0.39 -11.96 -16.39
CA PRO A 225 1.03 -11.07 -15.42
C PRO A 225 0.05 -10.29 -14.55
N TYR A 226 -1.24 -10.27 -14.89
CA TYR A 226 -2.30 -9.57 -14.15
C TYR A 226 -3.15 -10.50 -13.26
N VAL A 227 -2.69 -11.72 -12.96
CA VAL A 227 -3.38 -12.53 -11.95
C VAL A 227 -3.27 -11.89 -10.57
N PRO A 228 -4.23 -12.12 -9.65
CA PRO A 228 -4.06 -11.74 -8.25
C PRO A 228 -2.72 -12.26 -7.70
N THR A 229 -1.89 -11.38 -7.15
CA THR A 229 -0.58 -11.71 -6.58
C THR A 229 -0.65 -11.70 -5.06
N HIS A 230 0.42 -12.09 -4.39
CA HIS A 230 0.49 -12.12 -2.93
C HIS A 230 1.86 -11.66 -2.43
N VAL A 231 1.96 -11.30 -1.15
CA VAL A 231 3.16 -10.64 -0.58
C VAL A 231 4.45 -11.42 -0.83
N GLU A 232 4.44 -12.73 -0.63
CA GLU A 232 5.62 -13.56 -0.92
C GLU A 232 6.02 -13.54 -2.40
N GLN A 233 5.05 -13.55 -3.31
CA GLN A 233 5.31 -13.47 -4.74
C GLN A 233 5.83 -12.08 -5.13
N LEU A 234 5.40 -11.01 -4.47
CA LEU A 234 5.97 -9.68 -4.63
C LEU A 234 7.44 -9.64 -4.22
N PHE A 235 7.83 -10.27 -3.10
CA PHE A 235 9.25 -10.36 -2.73
C PHE A 235 10.09 -11.07 -3.78
N ARG A 236 9.59 -12.20 -4.32
CA ARG A 236 10.25 -12.91 -5.42
C ARG A 236 10.29 -12.09 -6.70
N PHE A 237 9.23 -11.34 -7.00
CA PHE A 237 9.17 -10.46 -8.16
C PHE A 237 10.23 -9.36 -8.09
N VAL A 238 10.41 -8.71 -6.94
CA VAL A 238 11.44 -7.67 -6.77
C VAL A 238 12.86 -8.24 -6.87
N ALA A 239 13.09 -9.45 -6.32
CA ALA A 239 14.37 -10.15 -6.50
C ALA A 239 14.61 -10.45 -7.98
N PHE A 240 13.61 -10.99 -8.68
CA PHE A 240 13.66 -11.26 -10.12
C PHE A 240 13.91 -9.98 -10.94
N TYR A 241 13.25 -8.88 -10.62
CA TYR A 241 13.46 -7.57 -11.25
C TYR A 241 14.91 -7.10 -11.08
N THR A 242 15.46 -7.26 -9.86
CA THR A 242 16.84 -6.90 -9.55
C THR A 242 17.80 -7.69 -10.45
N ASP A 243 17.63 -9.01 -10.54
CA ASP A 243 18.46 -9.87 -11.38
C ASP A 243 18.29 -9.59 -12.88
N TYR A 244 17.05 -9.30 -13.31
CA TYR A 244 16.72 -8.99 -14.70
C TYR A 244 17.55 -7.82 -15.24
N TYR A 245 17.72 -6.76 -14.44
CA TYR A 245 18.53 -5.59 -14.80
C TYR A 245 20.00 -5.70 -14.39
N ALA A 246 20.35 -6.44 -13.33
CA ALA A 246 21.74 -6.59 -12.92
C ALA A 246 22.54 -7.51 -13.87
N THR A 247 21.96 -8.64 -14.26
CA THR A 247 22.67 -9.68 -15.02
C THR A 247 21.86 -10.30 -16.17
N GLY A 248 20.55 -10.13 -16.14
CA GLY A 248 19.60 -10.74 -17.07
C GLY A 248 19.39 -9.97 -18.39
N PRO A 249 18.25 -10.21 -19.07
CA PRO A 249 17.94 -9.63 -20.37
C PRO A 249 17.88 -8.09 -20.38
N GLY A 250 17.58 -7.46 -19.24
CA GLY A 250 17.48 -6.02 -19.10
C GLY A 250 18.80 -5.28 -18.92
N LYS A 251 19.93 -5.98 -18.74
CA LYS A 251 21.22 -5.38 -18.33
C LYS A 251 21.79 -4.30 -19.26
N SER A 252 21.39 -4.31 -20.54
CA SER A 252 21.83 -3.31 -21.53
C SER A 252 20.92 -2.08 -21.58
N ASN A 253 19.84 -2.05 -20.80
CA ASN A 253 19.02 -0.85 -20.66
C ASN A 253 19.86 0.26 -20.02
N PRO A 254 19.86 1.51 -20.54
CA PRO A 254 20.61 2.62 -19.96
C PRO A 254 20.33 2.88 -18.47
N GLU A 255 19.14 2.55 -17.99
CA GLU A 255 18.70 2.71 -16.61
C GLU A 255 18.92 1.45 -15.74
N ALA A 256 19.42 0.35 -16.32
CA ALA A 256 19.50 -0.95 -15.66
C ALA A 256 20.24 -0.91 -14.32
N ALA A 257 21.39 -0.23 -14.27
CA ALA A 257 22.19 -0.13 -13.06
C ALA A 257 21.45 0.60 -11.93
N ALA A 258 20.76 1.70 -12.26
CA ALA A 258 19.98 2.47 -11.29
C ALA A 258 18.75 1.68 -10.80
N ARG A 259 18.03 1.03 -11.73
CA ARG A 259 16.87 0.18 -11.46
C ARG A 259 17.23 -0.99 -10.53
N ALA A 260 18.28 -1.74 -10.85
CA ALA A 260 18.76 -2.85 -10.03
C ALA A 260 19.23 -2.38 -8.65
N ALA A 261 20.03 -1.31 -8.58
CA ALA A 261 20.51 -0.77 -7.31
C ALA A 261 19.38 -0.25 -6.43
N ASN A 262 18.32 0.32 -7.01
CA ASN A 262 17.13 0.74 -6.27
C ASN A 262 16.29 -0.46 -5.79
N ALA A 263 16.00 -1.42 -6.68
CA ALA A 263 15.21 -2.61 -6.34
C ALA A 263 15.86 -3.49 -5.27
N ALA A 264 17.20 -3.52 -5.20
CA ALA A 264 17.92 -4.23 -4.14
C ALA A 264 17.65 -3.67 -2.73
N LYS A 265 17.27 -2.40 -2.62
CA LYS A 265 17.00 -1.70 -1.35
C LYS A 265 15.55 -1.23 -1.17
N VAL A 266 14.68 -1.42 -2.17
CA VAL A 266 13.28 -0.97 -2.10
C VAL A 266 12.59 -1.55 -0.88
N ARG A 267 11.75 -0.75 -0.23
CA ARG A 267 10.94 -1.17 0.92
C ARG A 267 9.52 -1.53 0.48
N PHE A 268 8.77 -2.15 1.37
CA PHE A 268 7.39 -2.58 1.15
C PHE A 268 6.52 -2.02 2.26
N ASN A 269 5.59 -1.13 1.92
CA ASN A 269 4.59 -0.63 2.85
C ASN A 269 3.27 -1.35 2.58
N ILE A 270 2.87 -2.22 3.51
CA ILE A 270 1.83 -3.21 3.26
C ILE A 270 0.63 -2.93 4.17
N GLU A 271 -0.52 -2.60 3.59
CA GLU A 271 -1.74 -2.31 4.33
C GLU A 271 -2.46 -3.60 4.76
N THR A 272 -2.84 -3.69 6.03
CA THR A 272 -3.85 -4.66 6.48
C THR A 272 -5.24 -4.11 6.20
N LYS A 273 -5.88 -4.52 5.08
CA LYS A 273 -7.20 -4.02 4.73
C LYS A 273 -8.30 -4.70 5.55
N ILE A 274 -8.73 -4.06 6.62
CA ILE A 274 -9.84 -4.52 7.45
C ILE A 274 -10.86 -3.39 7.60
N LEU A 275 -12.14 -3.67 7.32
CA LEU A 275 -13.24 -2.70 7.52
C LEU A 275 -13.88 -2.90 8.89
N PRO A 276 -14.49 -1.86 9.48
CA PRO A 276 -15.10 -1.98 10.78
C PRO A 276 -16.43 -2.70 10.61
N LEU A 277 -16.73 -3.51 11.62
CA LEU A 277 -17.98 -4.22 11.74
C LEU A 277 -19.06 -3.31 12.37
N PRO A 278 -20.34 -3.71 12.25
CA PRO A 278 -20.85 -4.51 13.35
C PRO A 278 -21.02 -5.99 12.96
N ASN A 279 -20.39 -6.82 13.81
CA ASN A 279 -20.31 -8.27 13.92
C ASN A 279 -20.68 -9.12 12.68
N ASP A 280 -19.67 -9.62 11.97
CA ASP A 280 -19.83 -10.86 11.18
C ASP A 280 -19.57 -12.02 12.16
N PRO A 281 -20.58 -12.85 12.49
CA PRO A 281 -20.33 -14.06 13.25
C PRO A 281 -19.42 -14.99 12.44
N ALA A 282 -18.33 -15.45 13.05
CA ALA A 282 -17.43 -16.40 12.42
C ALA A 282 -18.20 -17.63 11.91
N GLY A 283 -18.07 -17.92 10.61
CA GLY A 283 -18.37 -19.23 10.06
C GLY A 283 -19.75 -19.44 9.43
N ASN A 284 -20.23 -18.56 8.55
CA ASN A 284 -21.12 -18.99 7.45
C ASN A 284 -20.95 -18.06 6.24
N SER A 285 -20.61 -18.63 5.07
CA SER A 285 -20.79 -17.99 3.77
C SER A 285 -22.28 -17.64 3.63
N VAL A 286 -22.61 -16.35 3.65
CA VAL A 286 -23.99 -15.91 3.40
C VAL A 286 -24.05 -15.30 2.00
N ALA A 287 -24.56 -16.09 1.07
CA ALA A 287 -25.04 -15.64 -0.24
C ALA A 287 -26.17 -14.57 -0.14
N SER A 288 -26.55 -14.15 1.07
CA SER A 288 -27.63 -13.19 1.37
C SER A 288 -27.15 -11.90 2.05
N LEU A 289 -25.84 -11.59 2.01
CA LEU A 289 -25.34 -10.32 2.55
C LEU A 289 -25.80 -9.15 1.67
N PRO A 290 -26.18 -8.00 2.27
CA PRO A 290 -26.65 -6.86 1.51
C PRO A 290 -25.58 -6.42 0.50
N MET A 291 -26.00 -6.25 -0.74
CA MET A 291 -25.17 -5.64 -1.78
C MET A 291 -24.82 -4.22 -1.33
N PRO A 292 -23.54 -3.83 -1.30
CA PRO A 292 -23.20 -2.42 -1.24
C PRO A 292 -23.89 -1.71 -2.40
N LYS A 293 -24.43 -0.51 -2.18
CA LYS A 293 -24.93 0.26 -3.33
C LYS A 293 -23.75 0.56 -4.26
N PRO A 294 -23.96 0.67 -5.58
CA PRO A 294 -22.90 1.09 -6.49
C PRO A 294 -22.22 2.37 -5.99
N GLY A 295 -20.91 2.33 -5.77
CA GLY A 295 -20.14 3.45 -5.23
C GLY A 295 -20.16 3.61 -3.70
N GLU A 296 -20.78 2.69 -2.94
CA GLU A 296 -20.70 2.64 -1.48
C GLU A 296 -19.84 1.45 -1.04
N GLU A 297 -18.92 1.67 -0.10
CA GLU A 297 -18.15 0.60 0.53
C GLU A 297 -19.06 -0.35 1.35
N PRO A 298 -18.79 -1.66 1.38
CA PRO A 298 -19.53 -2.59 2.24
C PRO A 298 -19.47 -2.16 3.70
N THR A 299 -20.61 -2.12 4.37
CA THR A 299 -20.69 -1.79 5.81
C THR A 299 -20.53 -3.01 6.73
N THR A 300 -20.37 -4.19 6.14
CA THR A 300 -20.10 -5.47 6.83
C THR A 300 -18.72 -5.97 6.44
N ASN A 301 -17.90 -6.27 7.44
CA ASN A 301 -16.55 -6.77 7.25
C ASN A 301 -16.55 -8.24 6.83
N HIS A 302 -16.02 -8.51 5.65
CA HIS A 302 -15.82 -9.85 5.09
C HIS A 302 -14.35 -10.23 5.00
N THR A 303 -13.52 -9.68 5.89
CA THR A 303 -12.13 -10.10 6.07
C THR A 303 -12.01 -11.00 7.30
N VAL A 304 -10.81 -11.50 7.57
CA VAL A 304 -10.49 -12.25 8.79
C VAL A 304 -10.34 -11.31 9.99
N ASP A 305 -10.32 -11.85 11.20
CA ASP A 305 -10.08 -11.06 12.41
C ASP A 305 -8.63 -10.50 12.46
N PRO A 306 -8.37 -9.42 13.22
CA PRO A 306 -7.05 -8.79 13.31
C PRO A 306 -5.89 -9.74 13.64
N GLN A 307 -6.09 -10.72 14.53
CA GLN A 307 -5.02 -11.64 14.93
C GLN A 307 -4.65 -12.57 13.77
N THR A 308 -5.65 -13.16 13.11
CA THR A 308 -5.43 -13.99 11.92
C THR A 308 -4.74 -13.18 10.81
N PHE A 309 -5.15 -11.93 10.63
CA PHE A 309 -4.57 -11.03 9.63
C PHE A 309 -3.08 -10.77 9.90
N VAL A 310 -2.76 -10.27 11.08
CA VAL A 310 -1.38 -9.92 11.48
C VAL A 310 -0.48 -11.14 11.46
N THR A 311 -0.95 -12.29 11.96
CA THR A 311 -0.20 -13.54 11.93
C THR A 311 0.13 -13.97 10.50
N THR A 312 -0.83 -13.85 9.59
CA THR A 312 -0.65 -14.24 8.18
C THR A 312 0.37 -13.33 7.48
N LEU A 313 0.19 -12.01 7.59
CA LEU A 313 1.07 -11.03 6.95
C LEU A 313 2.48 -10.99 7.58
N CYS A 314 2.57 -10.77 8.89
CA CYS A 314 3.87 -10.65 9.56
C CYS A 314 4.62 -11.98 9.62
N GLY A 315 3.88 -13.09 9.67
CA GLY A 315 4.45 -14.42 9.53
C GLY A 315 5.09 -14.66 8.17
N ILE A 316 4.54 -14.13 7.06
CA ILE A 316 5.18 -14.25 5.75
C ILE A 316 6.40 -13.32 5.60
N ILE A 317 6.33 -12.11 6.15
CA ILE A 317 7.47 -11.17 6.22
C ILE A 317 8.65 -11.83 6.95
N THR A 318 8.40 -12.35 8.16
CA THR A 318 9.42 -12.98 9.01
C THR A 318 10.01 -14.24 8.38
N ARG A 319 9.17 -15.11 7.79
CA ARG A 319 9.63 -16.33 7.11
C ARG A 319 10.54 -16.04 5.91
N ASN A 320 10.38 -14.89 5.27
CA ASN A 320 11.19 -14.46 4.14
C ASN A 320 12.36 -13.54 4.55
N HIS A 321 12.57 -13.30 5.85
CA HIS A 321 13.61 -12.39 6.36
C HIS A 321 13.49 -10.96 5.83
N MET A 322 12.25 -10.48 5.66
CA MET A 322 11.95 -9.18 5.07
C MET A 322 11.65 -8.09 6.10
N GLU A 323 11.81 -8.33 7.41
CA GLU A 323 11.50 -7.37 8.48
C GLU A 323 12.24 -6.03 8.31
N ALA A 324 13.47 -6.06 7.80
CA ALA A 324 14.27 -4.85 7.55
C ALA A 324 13.83 -4.06 6.29
N ARG A 325 12.96 -4.64 5.46
CA ARG A 325 12.47 -4.06 4.21
C ARG A 325 10.96 -3.87 4.19
N SER A 326 10.23 -4.36 5.18
CA SER A 326 8.77 -4.31 5.23
C SER A 326 8.29 -3.48 6.41
N GLU A 327 7.24 -2.72 6.18
CA GLU A 327 6.49 -1.95 7.16
C GLU A 327 5.00 -2.21 6.97
N VAL A 328 4.23 -2.11 8.05
CA VAL A 328 2.79 -2.39 8.05
C VAL A 328 2.02 -1.11 8.32
N GLN A 329 1.05 -0.81 7.46
CA GLN A 329 0.14 0.30 7.64
C GLN A 329 -1.31 -0.18 7.82
N SER A 330 -2.14 0.63 8.47
CA SER A 330 -3.55 0.29 8.68
C SER A 330 -4.36 1.49 9.14
N PHE A 331 -5.63 1.54 8.72
CA PHE A 331 -6.65 2.36 9.39
C PHE A 331 -7.15 1.74 10.69
N ASP A 332 -7.11 0.41 10.80
CA ASP A 332 -7.45 -0.32 12.01
C ASP A 332 -6.22 -0.45 12.91
N PHE A 333 -6.11 0.43 13.89
CA PHE A 333 -4.93 0.48 14.74
C PHE A 333 -4.82 -0.72 15.69
N ARG A 334 -5.85 -1.58 15.75
CA ARG A 334 -5.74 -2.87 16.47
C ARG A 334 -4.73 -3.78 15.78
N THR A 335 -4.66 -3.78 14.44
CA THR A 335 -3.64 -4.58 13.74
C THR A 335 -2.24 -4.02 14.02
N LEU A 336 -2.07 -2.70 14.06
CA LEU A 336 -0.79 -2.06 14.36
C LEU A 336 -0.29 -2.38 15.78
N GLN A 337 -1.17 -2.35 16.79
CA GLN A 337 -0.79 -2.75 18.15
C GLN A 337 -0.35 -4.23 18.19
N LEU A 338 -1.05 -5.13 17.51
CA LEU A 338 -0.64 -6.53 17.43
C LEU A 338 0.70 -6.72 16.71
N VAL A 339 0.99 -5.91 15.67
CA VAL A 339 2.31 -5.91 15.01
C VAL A 339 3.39 -5.49 15.99
N GLU A 340 3.19 -4.41 16.73
CA GLU A 340 4.14 -3.90 17.72
C GLU A 340 4.40 -4.90 18.85
N GLU A 341 3.34 -5.57 19.33
CA GLU A 341 3.41 -6.57 20.40
C GLU A 341 4.11 -7.87 19.97
N GLN A 342 3.83 -8.36 18.75
CA GLN A 342 4.18 -9.73 18.34
C GLN A 342 5.33 -9.77 17.33
N TYR A 343 5.54 -8.69 16.58
CA TYR A 343 6.55 -8.57 15.53
C TYR A 343 7.30 -7.23 15.63
N PRO A 344 7.92 -6.90 16.79
CA PRO A 344 8.46 -5.57 17.09
C PRO A 344 9.61 -5.10 16.16
N LYS A 345 10.10 -5.95 15.26
CA LYS A 345 11.09 -5.56 14.24
C LYS A 345 10.46 -4.89 13.01
N ILE A 346 9.14 -5.01 12.83
CA ILE A 346 8.42 -4.50 11.66
C ILE A 346 7.85 -3.11 12.04
N PRO A 347 8.25 -2.02 11.35
CA PRO A 347 7.72 -0.68 11.62
C PRO A 347 6.22 -0.55 11.30
N THR A 348 5.53 0.32 12.03
CA THR A 348 4.09 0.60 11.88
C THR A 348 3.80 2.01 11.37
N TYR A 349 2.80 2.12 10.50
CA TYR A 349 2.33 3.35 9.87
C TYR A 349 0.84 3.56 10.17
N TYR A 350 0.53 4.61 10.91
CA TYR A 350 -0.84 4.93 11.33
C TYR A 350 -1.55 5.73 10.24
N LEU A 351 -2.45 5.09 9.49
CA LEU A 351 -3.24 5.76 8.46
C LEU A 351 -4.36 6.59 9.09
N THR A 352 -4.46 7.87 8.70
CA THR A 352 -5.50 8.76 9.25
C THR A 352 -6.15 9.61 8.17
N GLU A 353 -7.47 9.78 8.21
CA GLU A 353 -8.22 10.62 7.24
C GLU A 353 -8.59 11.99 7.79
N SER A 354 -8.98 12.05 9.06
CA SER A 354 -9.45 13.27 9.71
C SER A 354 -9.37 13.15 11.24
N PRO A 355 -9.46 14.26 11.99
CA PRO A 355 -9.54 14.21 13.45
C PRO A 355 -10.71 13.36 13.98
N GLU A 356 -11.81 13.27 13.25
CA GLU A 356 -13.00 12.49 13.61
C GLU A 356 -12.75 10.98 13.47
N SER A 357 -11.91 10.56 12.52
CA SER A 357 -11.54 9.14 12.37
C SER A 357 -10.89 8.56 13.64
N LEU A 358 -10.28 9.42 14.47
CA LEU A 358 -9.60 9.04 15.70
C LEU A 358 -10.53 8.64 16.86
N SER A 359 -11.83 8.88 16.72
CA SER A 359 -12.86 8.51 17.70
C SER A 359 -13.64 7.24 17.30
N THR A 360 -13.29 6.62 16.17
CA THR A 360 -14.00 5.45 15.63
C THR A 360 -13.61 4.14 16.31
N ALA A 361 -14.33 3.07 15.98
CA ALA A 361 -14.06 1.72 16.47
C ALA A 361 -12.73 1.12 15.95
N PHE A 362 -12.16 1.70 14.89
CA PHE A 362 -10.84 1.34 14.37
C PHE A 362 -9.71 1.71 15.32
N VAL A 363 -9.94 2.67 16.21
CA VAL A 363 -8.95 3.10 17.19
C VAL A 363 -9.16 2.33 18.50
N PRO A 364 -8.17 1.57 18.99
CA PRO A 364 -8.20 0.91 20.29
C PRO A 364 -8.55 1.90 21.41
N PRO A 365 -9.27 1.48 22.46
CA PRO A 365 -9.64 2.37 23.56
C PRO A 365 -8.47 3.13 24.19
N SER A 366 -7.26 2.55 24.18
CA SER A 366 -6.03 3.19 24.69
C SER A 366 -5.53 4.35 23.84
N LEU A 367 -5.90 4.39 22.56
CA LEU A 367 -5.50 5.42 21.59
C LEU A 367 -6.68 6.32 21.18
N ARG A 368 -7.91 5.93 21.52
CA ARG A 368 -9.13 6.56 21.03
C ARG A 368 -9.33 7.93 21.64
N ARG A 369 -9.59 8.90 20.78
CA ARG A 369 -9.99 10.22 21.23
C ARG A 369 -11.40 10.14 21.83
N PRO A 370 -11.61 10.65 23.06
CA PRO A 370 -12.91 10.61 23.74
C PRO A 370 -14.01 11.34 22.98
#